data_AF-A0A9Q0TR54-F1
#
_entry.id   AF-A0A9Q0TR54-F1
#
_cell.length_a   1.000
_cell.length_b   1.000
_cell.length_c   1.000
_cell.angle_alpha   90.00
_cell.angle_beta   90.00
_cell.angle_gamma   90.00
#
_symmetry.space_group_name_H-M   'P 1'
#
loop_
_entity.id
_entity.type
_entity.pdbx_description
1 polymer ?
#
loop_
_entity_poly.entity_id
_entity_poly.type
_entity_poly.pdbx_seq_one_letter_code
_entity_poly.pdbx_strand_id
1 'polypeptide(L)'
;MLQCPADITLRGLLKPQGDRTQFFLSAILHFCLHNDLKMNELMPIREELTLLDEQRRGLEDKISQLNAEITEYNDARESGLPLVHEVDGKVKELRQKIADLNNHQMSLRASYRKLKERSSEMDGEVRMLKVGCVLFVNFGE
;
A
#
# COMPACT_ATOMS: atom_id res chain seq x y z
N MET A 1 42.35 40.92 -23.23
CA MET A 1 42.13 40.30 -24.56
C MET A 1 43.49 40.14 -25.20
N LEU A 2 43.90 38.91 -25.54
CA LEU A 2 45.10 38.67 -26.34
C LEU A 2 44.84 39.23 -27.75
N GLN A 3 45.49 40.33 -28.11
CA GLN A 3 45.44 40.83 -29.48
C GLN A 3 46.25 39.89 -30.37
N CYS A 4 45.62 39.38 -31.43
CA CYS A 4 46.32 38.56 -32.41
C CYS A 4 47.35 39.44 -33.13
N PRO A 5 48.64 39.03 -33.21
CA PRO A 5 49.65 39.80 -33.94
C PRO A 5 49.37 39.93 -35.44
N ALA A 6 48.47 39.09 -35.99
CA ALA A 6 48.15 39.07 -37.40
C ALA A 6 46.66 38.72 -37.64
N ASP A 7 45.95 39.55 -38.39
CA ASP A 7 44.56 39.28 -38.77
C ASP A 7 44.47 38.23 -39.86
N ILE A 8 43.49 37.34 -39.81
CA ILE A 8 43.16 36.44 -40.92
C ILE A 8 42.41 37.27 -41.97
N THR A 9 42.91 37.30 -43.20
CA THR A 9 42.32 38.06 -44.31
C THR A 9 42.01 37.16 -45.49
N LEU A 10 41.00 37.52 -46.29
CA LEU A 10 40.62 36.76 -47.50
C LEU A 10 41.79 36.59 -48.48
N ARG A 11 42.68 37.59 -48.58
CA ARG A 11 43.91 37.49 -49.37
C ARG A 11 44.84 36.38 -48.87
N GLY A 12 44.95 36.19 -47.55
CA GLY A 12 45.76 35.12 -46.96
C GLY A 12 45.21 33.72 -47.24
N LEU A 13 43.91 33.60 -47.54
CA LEU A 13 43.28 32.36 -47.95
C LEU A 13 43.44 32.10 -49.46
N LEU A 14 43.33 33.15 -50.29
CA LEU A 14 43.41 33.05 -51.75
C LEU A 14 44.84 33.04 -52.30
N LYS A 15 45.78 33.70 -51.61
CA LYS A 15 47.20 33.78 -52.00
C LYS A 15 48.08 33.63 -50.74
N PRO A 16 48.34 32.38 -50.31
CA PRO A 16 49.10 32.09 -49.10
C PRO A 16 50.52 32.65 -49.19
N GLN A 17 51.03 33.21 -48.09
CA GLN A 17 52.42 33.64 -47.97
C GLN A 17 53.10 32.73 -46.95
N GLY A 18 54.29 32.21 -47.27
CA GLY A 18 55.00 31.20 -46.48
C GLY A 18 55.02 31.53 -44.98
N ASP A 19 55.57 32.69 -44.62
CA ASP A 19 55.73 33.10 -43.22
C ASP A 19 54.38 33.27 -42.49
N ARG A 20 53.38 33.84 -43.17
CA ARG A 20 52.04 34.06 -42.58
C ARG A 20 51.29 32.75 -42.40
N THR A 21 51.32 31.88 -43.41
CA THR A 21 50.71 30.55 -43.35
C THR A 21 51.36 29.71 -42.27
N GLN A 22 52.69 29.74 -42.16
CA GLN A 22 53.42 29.07 -41.09
C GLN A 22 53.01 29.59 -39.71
N PHE A 23 52.87 30.91 -39.54
CA PHE A 23 52.40 31.50 -38.29
C PHE A 23 51.01 30.98 -37.89
N PHE A 24 50.02 31.03 -38.79
CA PHE A 24 48.67 30.58 -38.47
C PHE A 24 48.58 29.07 -38.22
N LEU A 25 49.27 28.27 -39.03
CA LEU A 25 49.33 26.81 -38.83
C LEU A 25 50.01 26.47 -37.50
N SER A 26 51.06 27.20 -37.13
CA SER A 26 51.73 27.03 -35.83
C SER A 26 50.78 27.39 -34.68
N ALA A 27 50.02 28.48 -34.79
CA ALA A 27 49.04 28.87 -33.79
C ALA A 27 47.89 27.86 -33.66
N ILE A 28 47.39 27.34 -34.79
CA ILE A 28 46.37 26.27 -34.80
C ILE A 28 46.90 25.01 -34.14
N LEU A 29 48.12 24.57 -34.50
CA LEU A 29 48.75 23.40 -33.90
C LEU A 29 48.91 23.58 -32.39
N HIS A 30 49.38 24.75 -31.96
CA HIS A 30 49.55 25.06 -30.54
C HIS A 30 48.20 25.02 -29.79
N PHE A 31 47.14 25.55 -30.40
CA PHE A 31 45.80 25.48 -29.85
C PHE A 31 45.31 24.03 -29.74
N CYS A 32 45.47 23.21 -30.79
CA CYS A 32 45.08 21.80 -30.76
C CYS A 32 45.79 21.03 -29.64
N LEU A 33 47.12 21.19 -29.53
CA LEU A 33 47.90 20.54 -28.47
C LEU A 33 47.49 21.00 -27.07
N HIS A 34 47.24 22.30 -26.90
CA HIS A 34 46.76 22.84 -25.63
C HIS A 34 45.36 22.32 -25.28
N ASN A 35 44.46 22.29 -26.27
CA ASN A 35 43.11 21.79 -26.11
C ASN A 35 43.13 20.30 -25.74
N ASP A 36 43.93 19.48 -26.40
CA ASP A 36 44.06 18.05 -26.07
C ASP A 36 44.54 17.83 -24.63
N LEU A 37 45.55 18.60 -24.19
CA LEU A 37 46.00 18.57 -22.80
C LEU A 37 44.87 18.93 -21.83
N LYS A 38 44.11 19.99 -22.13
CA LYS A 38 42.98 20.42 -21.31
C LYS A 38 41.82 19.43 -21.31
N MET A 39 41.51 18.80 -22.44
CA MET A 39 40.50 17.75 -22.50
C MET A 39 40.91 16.51 -21.71
N ASN A 40 42.20 16.17 -21.71
CA ASN A 40 42.73 15.09 -20.87
C ASN A 40 42.65 15.43 -19.37
N GLU A 41 42.94 16.67 -18.97
CA GLU A 41 42.75 17.14 -17.58
C GLU A 41 41.28 17.07 -17.14
N LEU A 42 40.34 17.31 -18.06
CA LEU A 42 38.88 17.24 -17.80
C LEU A 42 38.30 15.83 -17.90
N MET A 43 39.06 14.86 -18.39
CA MET A 43 38.60 13.48 -18.60
C MET A 43 38.00 12.85 -17.32
N PRO A 44 38.61 12.98 -16.13
CA PRO A 44 38.06 12.39 -14.90
C PRO A 44 36.68 12.97 -14.54
N ILE A 45 36.47 14.28 -14.76
CA ILE A 45 35.19 14.94 -14.49
C ILE A 45 34.12 14.41 -15.46
N ARG A 46 34.49 14.19 -16.72
CA ARG A 46 33.59 13.60 -17.72
C ARG A 46 33.18 12.16 -17.35
N GLU A 47 34.13 11.36 -16.88
CA GLU A 47 33.87 9.99 -16.42
C GLU A 47 32.97 9.98 -15.19
N GLU A 48 33.22 10.84 -14.21
CA GLU A 48 32.37 11.00 -13.02
C GLU A 48 30.94 11.43 -13.39
N LEU A 49 30.78 12.40 -14.30
CA LEU A 49 29.47 12.81 -14.79
C LEU A 49 28.72 11.66 -15.49
N THR A 50 29.43 10.84 -16.24
CA THR A 50 28.84 9.67 -16.93
C THR A 50 28.35 8.64 -15.92
N LEU A 51 29.16 8.34 -14.89
CA LEU A 51 28.80 7.42 -13.81
C LEU A 51 27.59 7.93 -13.01
N LEU A 52 27.56 9.22 -12.66
CA LEU A 52 26.43 9.82 -11.94
C LEU A 52 25.14 9.76 -12.75
N ASP A 53 25.21 9.97 -14.06
CA ASP A 53 24.06 9.89 -14.94
C ASP A 53 23.52 8.44 -15.09
N GLU A 54 24.41 7.45 -15.09
CA GLU A 54 24.03 6.04 -15.02
C GLU A 54 23.38 5.67 -13.67
N GLN A 55 23.94 6.14 -12.56
CA GLN A 55 23.35 5.95 -11.23
C GLN A 55 21.96 6.60 -11.12
N ARG A 56 21.81 7.82 -11.63
CA ARG A 56 20.53 8.54 -11.69
C ARG A 56 19.49 7.74 -12.45
N ARG A 57 19.82 7.26 -13.66
CA ARG A 57 18.92 6.39 -14.45
C ARG A 57 18.52 5.14 -13.67
N GLY A 58 19.48 4.45 -13.05
CA GLY A 58 19.19 3.25 -12.26
C GLY A 58 18.24 3.51 -11.08
N LEU A 59 18.35 4.68 -10.43
CA LEU A 59 17.44 5.10 -9.38
C LEU A 59 16.05 5.46 -9.93
N GLU A 60 15.96 6.13 -11.07
CA GLU A 60 14.70 6.45 -11.75
C GLU A 60 13.93 5.17 -12.15
N ASP A 61 14.65 4.17 -12.67
CA ASP A 61 14.09 2.85 -12.98
C ASP A 61 13.58 2.15 -11.72
N LYS A 62 14.36 2.21 -10.62
CA LYS A 62 13.95 1.60 -9.34
C LYS A 62 12.73 2.28 -8.74
N ILE A 63 12.64 3.61 -8.82
CA ILE A 63 11.46 4.38 -8.39
C ILE A 63 10.24 3.95 -9.21
N SER A 64 10.40 3.84 -10.52
CA SER A 64 9.32 3.42 -11.42
C SER A 64 8.83 2.01 -11.12
N GLN A 65 9.74 1.07 -10.86
CA GLN A 65 9.41 -0.29 -10.42
C GLN A 65 8.63 -0.30 -9.09
N LEU A 66 9.10 0.44 -8.08
CA LEU A 66 8.45 0.49 -6.77
C LEU A 66 7.08 1.14 -6.84
N ASN A 67 6.90 2.17 -7.67
CA ASN A 67 5.60 2.78 -7.88
C ASN A 67 4.59 1.81 -8.51
N ALA A 68 5.03 0.99 -9.49
CA ALA A 68 4.18 -0.05 -10.06
C ALA A 68 3.77 -1.09 -9.01
N GLU A 69 4.71 -1.54 -8.18
CA GLU A 69 4.43 -2.48 -7.07
C GLU A 69 3.45 -1.88 -6.04
N ILE A 70 3.60 -0.60 -5.69
CA ILE A 70 2.66 0.11 -4.81
C ILE A 70 1.26 0.14 -5.43
N THR A 71 1.14 0.41 -6.73
CA THR A 71 -0.15 0.39 -7.43
C THR A 71 -0.78 -1.00 -7.37
N GLU A 72 -0.03 -2.06 -7.66
CA GLU A 72 -0.52 -3.45 -7.58
C GLU A 72 -1.03 -3.81 -6.18
N TYR A 73 -0.29 -3.45 -5.13
CA TYR A 73 -0.72 -3.68 -3.75
C TYR A 73 -1.99 -2.89 -3.39
N ASN A 74 -2.10 -1.65 -3.86
CA ASN A 74 -3.29 -0.84 -3.63
C ASN A 74 -4.52 -1.43 -4.31
N ASP A 75 -4.39 -1.87 -5.56
CA ASP A 75 -5.46 -2.51 -6.32
C ASP A 75 -5.88 -3.82 -5.64
N ALA A 76 -4.92 -4.65 -5.22
CA ALA A 76 -5.19 -5.88 -4.49
C ALA A 76 -5.92 -5.60 -3.17
N ARG A 77 -5.50 -4.58 -2.42
CA ARG A 77 -6.15 -4.16 -1.17
C ARG A 77 -7.57 -3.67 -1.41
N GLU A 78 -7.78 -2.84 -2.43
CA GLU A 78 -9.11 -2.30 -2.77
C GLU A 78 -10.06 -3.41 -3.22
N SER A 79 -9.57 -4.37 -4.01
CA SER A 79 -10.35 -5.56 -4.40
C SER A 79 -10.73 -6.45 -3.22
N GLY A 80 -9.96 -6.42 -2.13
CA GLY A 80 -10.22 -7.18 -0.91
C GLY A 80 -11.22 -6.52 0.06
N LEU A 81 -11.43 -5.21 -0.02
CA LEU A 81 -12.35 -4.48 0.86
C LEU A 81 -13.80 -5.00 0.82
N PRO A 82 -14.40 -5.31 -0.34
CA PRO A 82 -15.76 -5.87 -0.41
C PRO A 82 -15.92 -7.15 0.40
N LEU A 83 -14.94 -8.06 0.31
CA LEU A 83 -14.98 -9.33 1.04
C LEU A 83 -14.90 -9.10 2.56
N VAL A 84 -14.06 -8.16 3.01
CA VAL A 84 -13.97 -7.79 4.43
C VAL A 84 -15.31 -7.21 4.92
N HIS A 85 -15.93 -6.33 4.14
CA HIS A 85 -17.25 -5.77 4.49
C HIS A 85 -18.35 -6.84 4.53
N GLU A 86 -18.33 -7.79 3.60
CA GLU A 86 -19.28 -8.91 3.60
C GLU A 86 -19.14 -9.77 4.86
N VAL A 87 -17.90 -10.12 5.22
CA VAL A 87 -17.61 -10.91 6.43
C VAL A 87 -18.02 -10.16 7.70
N ASP A 88 -17.70 -8.86 7.81
CA ASP A 88 -18.12 -8.04 8.95
C ASP A 88 -19.66 -7.96 9.06
N GLY A 89 -20.35 -7.84 7.93
CA GLY A 89 -21.81 -7.90 7.86
C GLY A 89 -22.36 -9.22 8.39
N LYS A 90 -21.83 -10.36 7.92
CA LYS A 90 -22.21 -11.70 8.39
C LYS A 90 -21.95 -11.89 9.89
N VAL A 91 -20.83 -11.38 10.40
CA VAL A 91 -20.52 -11.45 11.84
C VAL A 91 -21.55 -10.67 12.65
N LYS A 92 -21.93 -9.46 12.21
CA LYS A 92 -22.96 -8.65 12.89
C LYS A 92 -24.32 -9.35 12.88
N GLU A 93 -24.74 -9.91 11.76
CA GLU A 93 -25.99 -10.66 11.64
C GLU A 93 -26.01 -11.87 12.59
N LEU A 94 -24.94 -12.66 12.60
CA LEU A 94 -24.83 -13.82 13.49
C LEU A 94 -24.85 -13.42 14.96
N ARG A 95 -24.18 -12.32 15.34
CA ARG A 95 -24.23 -11.80 16.72
C ARG A 95 -25.65 -11.41 17.12
N GLN A 96 -26.38 -10.73 16.23
CA GLN A 96 -27.78 -10.39 16.50
C GLN A 96 -28.65 -11.64 16.67
N LYS A 97 -28.48 -12.62 15.77
CA LYS A 97 -29.22 -13.89 15.84
C LYS A 97 -28.95 -14.67 17.14
N ILE A 98 -27.71 -14.68 17.61
CA ILE A 98 -27.34 -15.28 18.90
C ILE A 98 -28.06 -14.56 20.06
N ALA A 99 -28.07 -13.22 20.04
CA ALA A 99 -28.77 -12.44 21.07
C ALA A 99 -30.28 -12.73 21.09
N ASP A 100 -30.91 -12.78 19.92
CA ASP A 100 -32.33 -13.07 19.79
C ASP A 100 -32.69 -14.49 20.27
N LEU A 101 -31.87 -15.47 19.90
CA LEU A 101 -32.01 -16.87 20.36
C LEU A 101 -31.82 -17.00 21.87
N ASN A 102 -30.85 -16.30 22.45
CA ASN A 102 -30.64 -16.28 23.91
C ASN A 102 -31.85 -15.68 24.63
N ASN A 103 -32.41 -14.59 24.11
CA ASN A 103 -33.62 -13.99 24.67
C ASN A 103 -34.81 -14.94 24.58
N HIS A 104 -35.00 -15.62 23.44
CA HIS A 104 -36.01 -16.66 23.28
C HIS A 104 -35.84 -17.80 24.27
N GLN A 105 -34.61 -18.30 24.43
CA GLN A 105 -34.29 -19.37 25.38
C GLN A 105 -34.62 -18.96 26.82
N MET A 106 -34.29 -17.73 27.22
CA MET A 106 -34.61 -17.19 28.55
C MET A 106 -36.11 -17.08 28.78
N SER A 107 -36.87 -16.59 27.79
CA SER A 107 -38.34 -16.54 27.83
C SER A 107 -38.94 -17.94 27.98
N LEU A 108 -38.47 -18.92 27.19
CA LEU A 108 -38.94 -20.29 27.26
C LEU A 108 -38.64 -20.93 28.63
N ARG A 109 -37.44 -20.70 29.19
CA ARG A 109 -37.09 -21.15 30.54
C ARG A 109 -37.98 -20.54 31.63
N ALA A 110 -38.37 -19.27 31.48
CA ALA A 110 -39.31 -18.62 32.40
C ALA A 110 -40.71 -19.25 32.30
N SER A 111 -41.22 -19.43 31.08
CA SER A 111 -42.52 -20.09 30.83
C SER A 111 -42.54 -21.53 31.36
N TYR A 112 -41.47 -22.30 31.14
CA TYR A 112 -41.35 -23.66 31.65
C TYR A 112 -41.40 -23.70 33.18
N ARG A 113 -40.68 -22.80 33.87
CA ARG A 113 -40.73 -22.71 35.34
C ARG A 113 -42.14 -22.43 35.84
N LYS A 114 -42.84 -21.47 35.24
CA LYS A 114 -44.24 -21.13 35.59
C LYS A 114 -45.20 -22.30 35.37
N LEU A 115 -45.02 -23.06 34.29
CA LEU A 115 -45.83 -24.24 34.03
C LEU A 115 -45.55 -25.36 35.05
N LYS A 116 -44.28 -25.55 35.41
CA LYS A 116 -43.87 -26.53 36.42
C LYS A 116 -44.44 -26.19 37.81
N GLU A 117 -44.42 -24.91 38.20
CA GLU A 117 -45.04 -24.42 39.44
C GLU A 117 -46.55 -24.73 39.46
N ARG A 118 -47.27 -24.37 38.40
CA ARG A 118 -48.71 -24.70 38.26
C ARG A 118 -48.99 -26.20 38.31
N SER A 119 -48.15 -27.01 37.67
CA SER A 119 -48.28 -28.46 37.73
C SER A 119 -48.11 -28.99 39.16
N SER A 120 -47.13 -28.47 39.91
CA SER A 120 -46.92 -28.88 41.30
C SER A 120 -48.04 -28.43 42.25
N GLU A 121 -48.65 -27.27 41.99
CA GLU A 121 -49.82 -26.76 42.70
C GLU A 121 -51.03 -27.68 42.46
N MET A 122 -51.36 -27.97 41.20
CA MET A 122 -52.43 -28.92 40.85
C MET A 122 -52.18 -30.32 41.45
N ASP A 123 -50.95 -30.85 41.40
CA ASP A 123 -50.62 -32.13 42.03
C ASP A 123 -50.81 -32.09 43.57
N GLY A 124 -50.61 -30.93 44.18
CA GLY A 124 -50.93 -30.68 45.59
C GLY A 124 -52.44 -30.72 45.85
N GLU A 125 -53.22 -29.99 45.05
CA GLU A 125 -54.68 -29.97 45.12
C GLU A 125 -55.29 -31.36 44.93
N VAL A 126 -54.84 -32.11 43.92
CA VAL A 126 -55.28 -33.49 43.66
C VAL A 126 -54.99 -34.39 44.85
N ARG A 127 -53.82 -34.25 45.49
CA ARG A 127 -53.48 -35.01 46.71
C ARG A 127 -54.42 -34.65 47.87
N MET A 128 -54.71 -33.37 48.07
CA MET A 128 -55.62 -32.91 49.12
C MET A 128 -57.06 -33.41 48.89
N LEU A 129 -57.57 -33.32 47.66
CA LEU A 129 -58.87 -33.87 47.29
C LEU A 129 -58.92 -35.39 47.52
N LYS A 130 -57.87 -36.12 47.15
CA LYS A 130 -57.79 -37.57 47.38
C LYS A 130 -57.84 -37.92 48.86
N VAL A 131 -57.08 -37.21 49.71
CA VAL A 131 -57.13 -37.41 51.17
C VAL A 131 -58.51 -37.06 51.72
N GLY A 132 -59.10 -35.95 51.27
CA GLY A 132 -60.45 -35.53 51.66
C GLY A 132 -61.52 -36.58 51.32
N CYS A 133 -61.51 -37.13 50.10
CA CYS A 133 -62.41 -38.21 49.71
C CYS A 133 -62.21 -39.47 50.55
N VAL A 134 -60.96 -39.86 50.83
CA VAL A 134 -60.67 -41.03 51.68
C VAL A 134 -61.17 -40.81 53.11
N LEU A 135 -61.00 -39.62 53.68
CA LEU A 135 -61.52 -39.29 55.02
C LEU A 135 -63.05 -39.25 55.03
N PHE A 136 -63.68 -38.66 54.01
CA PHE A 136 -65.14 -38.61 53.89
C PHE A 136 -65.76 -40.01 53.78
N VAL A 137 -65.14 -40.91 53.01
CA VAL A 137 -65.60 -42.31 52.88
C VAL A 137 -65.38 -43.12 54.17
N ASN A 138 -64.32 -42.84 54.94
CA ASN A 138 -63.99 -43.61 56.14
C ASN A 138 -64.62 -43.09 57.45
N PHE A 139 -65.00 -41.80 57.52
CA PHE A 139 -65.48 -41.14 58.75
C PHE A 139 -66.79 -40.36 58.57
N GLY A 140 -67.41 -40.41 57.39
CA GLY A 140 -68.69 -39.79 57.10
C GLY A 140 -69.88 -40.74 57.30
N GLU A 141 -70.08 -41.22 58.52
CA GLU A 141 -71.37 -41.71 59.06
C GLU A 141 -71.59 -41.11 60.45
#